data_AF-A0A132PQ74-F1
#
_entry.id   AF-A0A132PQ74-F1
#
_cell.length_a   1.000
_cell.length_b   1.000
_cell.length_c   1.000
_cell.angle_alpha   90.00
_cell.angle_beta   90.00
_cell.angle_gamma   90.00
#
_symmetry.space_group_name_H-M   'P 1'
#
loop_
_entity.id
_entity.type
_entity.pdbx_description
1 polymer ?
#
loop_
_entity_poly.entity_id
_entity_poly.type
_entity_poly.pdbx_seq_one_letter_code
_entity_poly.pdbx_strand_id
1 'polypeptide(L)'
;MGLSVYGFVQRVPVGLVSDRLGSATRVLGGSLGVVVVAAVVLSSGGVAVLTGRAVAKKAAWALTITAAITSFMFLSSLLRQGAEAVSGPGARPVVALAQVSWLLLSVAAVLLVAGAVVAQEQTRRAVKWPALLGFVAIGVVVALVAGSGVVALAQRGEPRAVTAAVIAVPELPAAVGADTAYTVAAEHVDWLVPAGPGFVLVGDGALTAYNGADGRQRWRFPLESFPAGCSLTSIRSTGTSADAVVIAQCHHEAANLREPRTDPFLVGLDAMTGQLLWTVGKDWSVRSRLLLPADVVPVVDSERNELGSLDPRTGAVRWTWPFSEADEKCSDTGYVGALEGHVMYAVPCGPLLRVYVFDAVSGAHRVIDGPVPQEFSDGEWTVEPHAVDVSVAVVRILQVVGNGSAVLSIDTAGGQVEVLPVKYLSNGDSVRAGQYPGPILQTDRGSEPEPWLDLYRLSDRSTVRAVGLETFSGGSYAPRTSVMWAEVGTAMVSADAYDREFTKLLVSVARDGTVTRRPSPCGDDIGGVMAVPGAVLVVCQRADGARTVGYDILGLR
;
A
#
# COMPACT_ATOMS: atom_id res chain seq x y z
N MET A 1 10.13 12.67 33.57
CA MET A 1 9.89 11.24 33.85
C MET A 1 8.52 10.78 33.36
N GLY A 2 7.39 11.29 33.87
CA GLY A 2 6.04 10.83 33.47
C GLY A 2 5.77 10.85 31.96
N LEU A 3 6.14 11.92 31.25
CA LEU A 3 6.00 12.02 29.79
C LEU A 3 6.82 10.95 29.04
N SER A 4 8.03 10.64 29.51
CA SER A 4 8.90 9.63 28.90
C SER A 4 8.38 8.22 29.14
N VAL A 5 7.81 7.93 30.32
CA VAL A 5 7.13 6.66 30.62
C VAL A 5 5.90 6.50 29.72
N TYR A 6 5.07 7.54 29.64
CA TYR A 6 3.88 7.53 28.78
C TYR A 6 4.24 7.31 27.30
N GLY A 7 5.26 8.02 26.80
CA GLY A 7 5.77 7.82 25.45
C GLY A 7 6.29 6.39 25.22
N PHE A 8 7.05 5.84 26.17
CA PHE A 8 7.56 4.47 26.08
C PHE A 8 6.42 3.42 26.09
N VAL A 9 5.39 3.60 26.90
CA VAL A 9 4.23 2.69 26.93
C VAL A 9 3.43 2.77 25.63
N GLN A 10 3.28 3.96 25.07
CA GLN A 10 2.53 4.21 23.84
C GLN A 10 3.36 4.08 22.55
N ARG A 11 4.53 3.43 22.62
CA ARG A 11 5.50 3.37 21.51
C ARG A 11 5.07 2.49 20.34
N VAL A 12 4.09 1.61 20.55
CA VAL A 12 3.63 0.65 19.54
C VAL A 12 2.44 1.28 18.81
N PRO A 13 2.57 1.61 17.50
CA PRO A 13 1.44 2.02 16.70
C PRO A 13 0.37 0.93 16.66
N VAL A 14 -0.89 1.34 16.52
CA VAL A 14 -2.00 0.39 16.36
C VAL A 14 -1.78 -0.45 15.11
N GLY A 15 -2.05 -1.76 15.16
CA GLY A 15 -1.95 -2.66 14.01
C GLY A 15 -0.53 -2.95 13.51
N LEU A 16 0.54 -2.52 14.19
CA LEU A 16 1.89 -2.87 13.74
C LEU A 16 2.19 -4.36 13.98
N VAL A 17 2.56 -5.10 12.92
CA VAL A 17 2.84 -6.55 12.94
C VAL A 17 4.35 -6.84 12.75
N SER A 18 5.20 -5.83 12.94
CA SER A 18 6.63 -5.85 12.58
C SER A 18 7.58 -5.94 13.78
N ASP A 19 8.75 -6.57 13.57
CA ASP A 19 9.90 -6.61 14.49
C ASP A 19 10.65 -5.26 14.62
N ARG A 20 10.22 -4.22 13.87
CA ARG A 20 10.81 -2.86 13.88
C ARG A 20 10.86 -2.21 15.26
N LEU A 21 10.08 -2.68 16.22
CA LEU A 21 10.07 -2.14 17.58
C LEU A 21 11.39 -2.34 18.32
N GLY A 22 12.26 -3.26 17.90
CA GLY A 22 13.53 -3.51 18.61
C GLY A 22 14.47 -2.29 18.66
N SER A 23 14.57 -1.53 17.57
CA SER A 23 15.39 -0.30 17.52
C SER A 23 14.70 0.85 18.25
N ALA A 24 13.41 1.08 17.99
CA ALA A 24 12.63 2.11 18.68
C ALA A 24 12.55 1.90 20.19
N THR A 25 12.34 0.66 20.64
CA THR A 25 12.31 0.29 22.07
C THR A 25 13.68 0.51 22.70
N ARG A 26 14.79 0.24 22.00
CA ARG A 26 16.13 0.55 22.50
C ARG A 26 16.36 2.06 22.62
N VAL A 27 15.96 2.85 21.63
CA VAL A 27 16.12 4.31 21.66
C VAL A 27 15.24 4.95 22.73
N LEU A 28 13.95 4.61 22.77
CA LEU A 28 13.00 5.14 23.76
C LEU A 28 13.29 4.61 25.16
N GLY A 29 13.70 3.34 25.28
CA GLY A 29 14.10 2.72 26.55
C GLY A 29 15.39 3.33 27.10
N GLY A 30 16.40 3.53 26.25
CA GLY A 30 17.62 4.26 26.59
C GLY A 30 17.32 5.69 27.00
N SER A 31 16.45 6.38 26.25
CA SER A 31 15.99 7.72 26.59
C SER A 31 15.29 7.76 27.96
N LEU A 32 14.41 6.80 28.24
CA LEU A 32 13.74 6.70 29.52
C LEU A 32 14.74 6.45 30.66
N GLY A 33 15.71 5.54 30.46
CA GLY A 33 16.75 5.26 31.44
C GLY A 33 17.56 6.50 31.82
N VAL A 34 17.97 7.28 30.81
CA VAL A 34 18.72 8.52 31.08
C VAL A 34 17.86 9.59 31.74
N VAL A 35 16.59 9.75 31.33
CA VAL A 35 15.64 10.66 32.00
C VAL A 35 15.48 10.31 33.48
N VAL A 36 15.41 9.02 33.81
CA VAL A 36 15.30 8.54 35.19
C VAL A 36 16.58 8.87 35.98
N VAL A 37 17.76 8.56 35.43
CA VAL A 37 19.04 8.87 36.09
C VAL A 37 19.19 10.37 36.31
N ALA A 38 18.91 11.19 35.30
CA ALA A 38 18.98 12.66 35.39
C ALA A 38 18.00 13.19 36.46
N ALA A 39 16.76 12.69 36.50
CA ALA A 39 15.79 13.09 37.51
C ALA A 39 16.24 12.75 38.93
N VAL A 40 16.85 11.58 39.15
CA VAL A 40 17.41 11.19 40.46
C VAL A 40 18.57 12.10 40.86
N VAL A 41 19.51 12.36 39.93
CA VAL A 41 20.65 13.26 40.17
C VAL A 41 20.16 14.67 40.52
N LEU A 42 19.24 15.23 39.74
CA LEU A 42 18.66 16.56 39.99
C LEU A 42 17.91 16.60 41.32
N SER A 43 17.11 15.58 41.65
CA SER A 43 16.38 15.53 42.92
C SER A 43 17.34 15.48 44.12
N SER A 44 18.39 14.65 44.04
CA SER A 44 19.42 14.58 45.08
C SER A 44 20.21 15.88 45.23
N GLY A 45 20.51 16.55 44.11
CA GLY A 45 21.17 17.85 44.08
C GLY A 45 20.30 18.96 44.69
N GLY A 46 19.00 18.97 44.38
CA GLY A 46 18.04 19.90 44.96
C GLY A 46 17.94 19.78 46.47
N VAL A 47 17.85 18.55 47.00
CA VAL A 47 17.87 18.31 48.45
C VAL A 47 19.19 18.76 49.08
N ALA A 48 20.32 18.56 48.42
CA ALA A 48 21.63 19.01 48.89
C ALA A 48 21.77 20.54 48.93
N VAL A 49 21.20 21.25 47.95
CA VAL A 49 21.12 22.73 47.94
C VAL A 49 20.22 23.23 49.07
N LEU A 50 19.06 22.60 49.28
CA LEU A 50 18.13 22.95 50.36
C LEU A 50 18.72 22.73 51.76
N THR A 51 19.64 21.78 51.90
CA THR A 51 20.35 21.50 53.16
C THR A 51 21.63 22.33 53.34
N GLY A 52 21.87 23.32 52.47
CA GLY A 52 22.96 24.28 52.61
C GLY A 52 24.35 23.74 52.28
N ARG A 53 24.45 22.60 51.59
CA ARG A 53 25.74 22.05 51.15
C ARG A 53 26.23 22.80 49.91
N ALA A 54 27.54 23.01 49.79
CA ALA A 54 28.12 23.60 48.59
C ALA A 54 28.06 22.58 47.43
N VAL A 55 27.07 22.72 46.54
CA VAL A 55 26.83 21.78 45.43
C VAL A 55 27.15 22.39 44.06
N ALA A 56 27.54 23.66 43.97
CA ALA A 56 27.66 24.39 42.70
C ALA A 56 28.54 23.69 41.65
N LYS A 57 29.70 23.14 42.04
CA LYS A 57 30.58 22.39 41.11
C LYS A 57 29.95 21.09 40.60
N LYS A 58 29.16 20.40 41.45
CA LYS A 58 28.44 19.16 41.08
C LYS A 58 27.19 19.46 40.26
N ALA A 59 26.50 20.56 40.56
CA ALA A 59 25.33 21.04 39.82
C ALA A 59 25.72 21.53 38.41
N ALA A 60 26.84 22.26 38.29
CA ALA A 60 27.40 22.66 37.00
C ALA A 60 27.75 21.43 36.14
N TRP A 61 28.41 20.43 36.72
CA TRP A 61 28.71 19.16 36.02
C TRP A 61 27.45 18.43 35.57
N ALA A 62 26.42 18.34 36.42
CA ALA A 62 25.14 17.74 36.07
C ALA A 62 24.47 18.47 34.91
N LEU A 63 24.52 19.81 34.89
CA LEU A 63 23.97 20.62 33.81
C LEU A 63 24.73 20.42 32.50
N THR A 64 26.07 20.41 32.52
CA THR A 64 26.88 20.17 31.32
C THR A 64 26.62 18.79 30.72
N ILE A 65 26.55 17.75 31.57
CA ILE A 65 26.20 16.39 31.12
C ILE A 65 24.79 16.35 30.53
N THR A 66 23.82 16.96 31.22
CA THR A 66 22.43 16.97 30.74
C THR A 66 22.34 17.69 29.41
N ALA A 67 22.93 18.89 29.29
CA ALA A 67 22.95 19.66 28.04
C ALA A 67 23.65 18.91 26.90
N ALA A 68 24.80 18.28 27.14
CA ALA A 68 25.50 17.49 26.14
C ALA A 68 24.65 16.32 25.63
N ILE A 69 23.98 15.59 26.54
CA ILE A 69 23.07 14.49 26.19
C ILE A 69 21.85 15.03 25.44
N THR A 70 21.26 16.14 25.89
CA THR A 70 20.08 16.75 25.24
C THR A 70 20.41 17.12 23.80
N SER A 71 21.54 17.80 23.59
CA SER A 71 22.02 18.22 22.27
C SER A 71 22.38 17.02 21.39
N PHE A 72 23.07 16.01 21.94
CA PHE A 72 23.39 14.79 21.21
C PHE A 72 22.12 14.09 20.73
N MET A 73 21.11 13.92 21.60
CA MET A 73 19.85 13.31 21.23
C MET A 73 19.13 14.14 20.16
N PHE A 74 18.97 15.44 20.37
CA PHE A 74 18.27 16.32 19.41
C PHE A 74 18.92 16.36 18.02
N LEU A 75 20.24 16.23 17.96
CA LEU A 75 21.03 16.24 16.71
C LEU A 75 21.27 14.84 16.13
N SER A 76 20.99 13.77 16.88
CA SER A 76 21.29 12.40 16.44
C SER A 76 20.30 11.93 15.37
N SER A 77 20.84 11.31 14.32
CA SER A 77 20.07 10.56 13.32
C SER A 77 19.30 9.37 13.91
N LEU A 78 19.71 8.89 15.09
CA LEU A 78 19.06 7.80 15.83
C LEU A 78 17.61 8.12 16.19
N LEU A 79 17.29 9.37 16.50
CA LEU A 79 15.92 9.78 16.80
C LEU A 79 15.04 9.82 15.55
N ARG A 80 15.62 10.13 14.38
CA ARG A 80 14.90 10.08 13.10
C ARG A 80 14.56 8.65 12.69
N GLN A 81 15.53 7.73 12.78
CA GLN A 81 15.30 6.29 12.53
C GLN A 81 14.34 5.67 13.55
N GLY A 82 14.44 6.08 14.82
CA GLY A 82 13.49 5.67 15.85
C GLY A 82 12.08 6.22 15.60
N ALA A 83 11.96 7.45 15.09
CA ALA A 83 10.69 8.09 14.71
C ALA A 83 10.01 7.34 13.57
N GLU A 84 10.74 6.96 12.53
CA GLU A 84 10.22 6.17 11.41
C GLU A 84 9.62 4.84 11.91
N ALA A 85 10.31 4.14 12.81
CA ALA A 85 9.85 2.85 13.35
C ALA A 85 8.61 2.94 14.27
N VAL A 86 8.28 4.12 14.79
CA VAL A 86 7.07 4.38 15.59
C VAL A 86 6.08 5.31 14.90
N SER A 87 6.35 5.65 13.64
CA SER A 87 5.45 6.41 12.78
C SER A 87 4.44 5.50 12.11
N GLY A 88 3.34 6.06 11.63
CA GLY A 88 2.28 5.33 10.96
C GLY A 88 0.91 5.65 11.52
N PRO A 89 -0.12 4.98 11.00
CA PRO A 89 -1.48 5.33 11.34
C PRO A 89 -1.77 5.02 12.82
N GLY A 90 -2.34 6.00 13.52
CA GLY A 90 -2.54 5.91 14.97
C GLY A 90 -1.27 6.04 15.81
N ALA A 91 -0.13 6.37 15.20
CA ALA A 91 1.07 6.74 15.94
C ALA A 91 0.78 7.93 16.84
N ARG A 92 1.27 7.87 18.08
CA ARG A 92 1.23 9.00 19.01
C ARG A 92 2.49 9.84 18.82
N PRO A 93 2.50 11.12 19.23
CA PRO A 93 3.68 11.97 19.15
C PRO A 93 4.75 11.59 20.17
N VAL A 94 5.14 10.31 20.22
CA VAL A 94 6.05 9.70 21.20
C VAL A 94 7.43 10.32 21.12
N VAL A 95 7.89 10.64 19.91
CA VAL A 95 9.18 11.32 19.69
C VAL A 95 9.13 12.75 20.17
N ALA A 96 8.07 13.50 19.84
CA ALA A 96 7.89 14.86 20.35
C ALA A 96 7.77 14.87 21.88
N LEU A 97 7.05 13.90 22.47
CA LEU A 97 6.96 13.71 23.91
C LEU A 97 8.33 13.42 24.55
N ALA A 98 9.16 12.59 23.90
CA ALA A 98 10.52 12.36 24.33
C ALA A 98 11.35 13.64 24.26
N GLN A 99 11.34 14.36 23.13
CA GLN A 99 12.05 15.64 22.93
C GLN A 99 11.64 16.72 23.94
N VAL A 100 10.34 16.86 24.22
CA VAL A 100 9.84 17.77 25.26
C VAL A 100 10.30 17.35 26.64
N SER A 101 10.33 16.04 26.93
CA SER A 101 10.82 15.55 28.22
C SER A 101 12.30 15.89 28.44
N TRP A 102 13.09 15.90 27.37
CA TRP A 102 14.47 16.34 27.36
C TRP A 102 14.61 17.84 27.58
N LEU A 103 13.87 18.66 26.83
CA LEU A 103 13.85 20.11 27.01
C LEU A 103 13.49 20.50 28.46
N LEU A 104 12.47 19.86 29.03
CA LEU A 104 12.06 20.11 30.42
C LEU A 104 13.14 19.72 31.44
N LEU A 105 13.89 18.64 31.19
CA LEU A 105 15.05 18.28 32.04
C LEU A 105 16.16 19.32 31.97
N SER A 106 16.47 19.83 30.78
CA SER A 106 17.51 20.86 30.61
C SER A 106 17.12 22.15 31.33
N VAL A 107 15.85 22.57 31.21
CA VAL A 107 15.32 23.73 31.95
C VAL A 107 15.39 23.50 33.46
N ALA A 108 15.01 22.31 33.94
CA ALA A 108 15.12 21.98 35.36
C ALA A 108 16.56 22.02 35.87
N ALA A 109 17.52 21.53 35.09
CA ALA A 109 18.94 21.61 35.42
C ALA A 109 19.43 23.07 35.51
N VAL A 110 19.05 23.92 34.55
CA VAL A 110 19.37 25.37 34.56
C VAL A 110 18.83 26.06 35.80
N LEU A 111 17.56 25.81 36.15
CA LEU A 111 16.94 26.38 37.35
C LEU A 111 17.65 25.91 38.63
N LEU A 112 18.09 24.65 38.68
CA LEU A 112 18.81 24.11 39.83
C LEU A 112 20.19 24.74 40.00
N VAL A 113 20.92 24.98 38.90
CA VAL A 113 22.21 25.70 38.93
C VAL A 113 22.02 27.15 39.33
N ALA A 114 21.04 27.85 38.75
CA ALA A 114 20.73 29.23 39.12
C ALA A 114 20.38 29.34 40.62
N GLY A 115 19.54 28.42 41.12
CA GLY A 115 19.21 28.34 42.54
C GLY A 115 20.41 28.05 43.44
N ALA A 116 21.32 27.15 43.01
CA ALA A 116 22.53 26.84 43.74
C ALA A 116 23.50 28.05 43.82
N VAL A 117 23.62 28.83 42.74
CA VAL A 117 24.45 30.05 42.70
C VAL A 117 23.88 31.12 43.63
N VAL A 118 22.56 31.37 43.56
CA VAL A 118 21.89 32.33 44.46
C VAL A 118 22.00 31.91 45.92
N ALA A 119 21.81 30.62 46.22
CA ALA A 119 21.97 30.09 47.58
C ALA A 119 23.41 30.24 48.10
N GLN A 120 24.41 30.14 47.22
CA GLN A 120 25.82 30.32 47.57
C GLN A 120 26.14 31.80 47.90
N GLU A 121 25.57 32.76 47.17
CA GLU A 121 25.64 34.20 47.51
C GLU A 121 24.87 34.54 48.79
N GLN A 122 23.74 33.87 49.05
CA GLN A 122 22.88 34.10 50.21
C GLN A 122 23.32 33.38 51.49
N THR A 123 24.51 32.77 51.53
CA THR A 123 25.09 32.17 52.75
C THR A 123 25.26 33.14 53.96
N ARG A 124 24.80 34.40 53.86
CA ARG A 124 24.61 35.32 54.99
C ARG A 124 23.18 35.43 55.56
N ARG A 125 22.13 34.88 54.94
CA ARG A 125 20.75 34.87 55.50
C ARG A 125 19.95 33.62 55.08
N ALA A 126 19.30 32.97 56.06
CA ALA A 126 18.46 31.81 55.83
C ALA A 126 17.33 32.09 54.82
N VAL A 127 17.29 31.30 53.75
CA VAL A 127 16.26 31.36 52.72
C VAL A 127 14.91 30.97 53.34
N LYS A 128 13.93 31.87 53.29
CA LYS A 128 12.58 31.61 53.82
C LYS A 128 11.83 30.66 52.87
N TRP A 129 11.47 29.48 53.37
CA TRP A 129 10.64 28.44 52.76
C TRP A 129 9.48 28.90 51.84
N PRO A 130 8.68 29.94 52.16
CA PRO A 130 7.57 30.36 51.29
C PRO A 130 8.00 30.90 49.91
N ALA A 131 9.19 31.47 49.76
CA ALA A 131 9.68 31.92 48.44
C ALA A 131 10.02 30.74 47.52
N LEU A 132 10.44 29.61 48.11
CA LEU A 132 10.83 28.39 47.41
C LEU A 132 9.61 27.61 46.89
N LEU A 133 8.50 27.62 47.64
CA LEU A 133 7.22 27.04 47.23
C LEU A 133 6.65 27.72 45.96
N GLY A 134 6.82 29.04 45.82
CA GLY A 134 6.40 29.77 44.63
C GLY A 134 7.13 29.31 43.36
N PHE A 135 8.45 29.13 43.43
CA PHE A 135 9.25 28.64 42.30
C PHE A 135 8.92 27.19 41.92
N VAL A 136 8.69 26.31 42.92
CA VAL A 136 8.28 24.92 42.67
C VAL A 136 6.89 24.87 42.01
N ALA A 137 5.94 25.65 42.52
CA ALA A 137 4.60 25.72 41.95
C ALA A 137 4.60 26.24 40.50
N ILE A 138 5.36 27.31 40.22
CA ILE A 138 5.52 27.85 38.87
C ILE A 138 6.17 26.82 37.93
N GLY A 139 7.22 26.13 38.38
CA GLY A 139 7.89 25.08 37.59
C GLY A 139 6.96 23.91 37.25
N VAL A 140 6.13 23.47 38.20
CA VAL A 140 5.13 22.40 37.97
C VAL A 140 4.05 22.87 37.00
N VAL A 141 3.56 24.10 37.13
CA VAL A 141 2.55 24.67 36.22
C VAL A 141 3.10 24.81 34.80
N VAL A 142 4.33 25.33 34.63
CA VAL A 142 4.97 25.44 33.32
C VAL A 142 5.19 24.06 32.68
N ALA A 143 5.62 23.06 33.45
CA ALA A 143 5.78 21.70 32.94
C ALA A 143 4.45 21.05 32.52
N LEU A 144 3.39 21.26 33.32
CA LEU A 144 2.04 20.79 32.99
C LEU A 144 1.50 21.47 31.74
N VAL A 145 1.61 22.80 31.64
CA VAL A 145 1.11 23.59 30.51
C VAL A 145 1.91 23.31 29.23
N ALA A 146 3.24 23.20 29.31
CA ALA A 146 4.07 22.85 28.15
C ALA A 146 3.82 21.39 27.70
N GLY A 147 3.72 20.45 28.63
CA GLY A 147 3.43 19.04 28.31
C GLY A 147 2.04 18.86 27.69
N SER A 148 1.01 19.43 28.29
CA SER A 148 -0.37 19.37 27.78
C SER A 148 -0.56 20.20 26.51
N GLY A 149 0.11 21.34 26.39
CA GLY A 149 0.11 22.18 25.20
C GLY A 149 0.71 21.47 23.99
N VAL A 150 1.87 20.81 24.14
CA VAL A 150 2.49 20.05 23.03
C VAL A 150 1.66 18.83 22.64
N VAL A 151 1.06 18.12 23.60
CA VAL A 151 0.14 17.01 23.30
C VAL A 151 -1.09 17.50 22.53
N ALA A 152 -1.67 18.63 22.96
CA ALA A 152 -2.83 19.22 22.30
C ALA A 152 -2.50 19.77 20.91
N LEU A 153 -1.33 20.38 20.73
CA LEU A 153 -0.84 20.88 19.42
C LEU A 153 -0.53 19.74 18.47
N ALA A 154 0.14 18.69 18.94
CA ALA A 154 0.44 17.50 18.14
C ALA A 154 -0.83 16.77 17.67
N GLN A 155 -1.93 16.84 18.43
CA GLN A 155 -3.20 16.18 18.08
C GLN A 155 -4.15 17.04 17.23
N ARG A 156 -3.92 18.36 17.12
CA ARG A 156 -4.82 19.29 16.43
C ARG A 156 -4.50 19.50 14.95
N GLY A 157 -3.34 19.05 14.47
CA GLY A 157 -2.86 19.30 13.11
C GLY A 157 -2.91 18.11 12.15
N GLU A 158 -3.05 16.87 12.65
CA GLU A 158 -3.06 15.69 11.77
C GLU A 158 -4.45 15.47 11.17
N PRO A 159 -4.59 15.28 9.86
CA PRO A 159 -5.87 14.87 9.31
C PRO A 159 -6.23 13.50 9.91
N ARG A 160 -7.52 13.30 10.13
CA ARG A 160 -8.00 12.03 10.68
C ARG A 160 -8.62 11.22 9.57
N ALA A 161 -8.29 9.94 9.56
CA ALA A 161 -9.05 8.98 8.79
C ALA A 161 -10.54 9.07 9.20
N VAL A 162 -11.40 9.26 8.21
CA VAL A 162 -12.84 9.19 8.37
C VAL A 162 -13.22 7.74 8.10
N THR A 163 -13.75 7.06 9.11
CA THR A 163 -14.18 5.66 8.99
C THR A 163 -15.69 5.59 8.74
N ALA A 164 -16.13 4.45 8.19
CA ALA A 164 -17.53 4.17 7.92
C ALA A 164 -18.05 3.02 8.77
N ALA A 165 -19.37 2.96 8.96
CA ALA A 165 -20.04 1.76 9.48
C ALA A 165 -20.00 0.64 8.43
N VAL A 166 -20.03 -0.61 8.88
CA VAL A 166 -20.20 -1.77 7.99
C VAL A 166 -21.60 -1.71 7.36
N ILE A 167 -21.70 -2.06 6.08
CA ILE A 167 -22.95 -2.20 5.34
C ILE A 167 -23.00 -3.57 4.65
N ALA A 168 -24.15 -3.96 4.13
CA ALA A 168 -24.20 -5.11 3.23
C ALA A 168 -23.42 -4.78 1.95
N VAL A 169 -22.64 -5.74 1.45
CA VAL A 169 -22.01 -5.68 0.13
C VAL A 169 -23.12 -5.89 -0.90
N PRO A 170 -23.39 -4.94 -1.82
CA PRO A 170 -24.34 -5.15 -2.90
C PRO A 170 -23.91 -6.30 -3.82
N GLU A 171 -24.83 -6.88 -4.57
CA GLU A 171 -24.45 -7.84 -5.61
C GLU A 171 -23.69 -7.16 -6.76
N LEU A 172 -22.84 -7.92 -7.42
CA LEU A 172 -22.26 -7.50 -8.70
C LEU A 172 -23.40 -7.40 -9.74
N PRO A 173 -23.42 -6.37 -10.59
CA PRO A 173 -24.46 -6.22 -11.61
C PRO A 173 -24.48 -7.41 -12.58
N ALA A 174 -25.67 -7.89 -12.89
CA ALA A 174 -25.88 -8.93 -13.91
C ALA A 174 -25.94 -8.37 -15.35
N ALA A 175 -26.10 -7.05 -15.49
CA ALA A 175 -26.16 -6.36 -16.78
C ALA A 175 -25.67 -4.92 -16.61
N VAL A 176 -25.34 -4.27 -17.74
CA VAL A 176 -24.92 -2.87 -17.73
C VAL A 176 -26.14 -1.95 -17.68
N GLY A 177 -26.21 -1.14 -16.63
CA GLY A 177 -27.22 -0.13 -16.43
C GLY A 177 -27.35 0.87 -17.57
N ALA A 178 -28.53 1.44 -17.79
CA ALA A 178 -28.77 2.39 -18.88
C ALA A 178 -28.38 3.83 -18.50
N ASP A 179 -28.48 4.17 -17.22
CA ASP A 179 -28.33 5.54 -16.73
C ASP A 179 -27.05 5.72 -15.93
N THR A 180 -26.43 6.90 -16.07
CA THR A 180 -25.34 7.32 -15.19
C THR A 180 -25.91 7.77 -13.85
N ALA A 181 -25.73 6.96 -12.82
CA ALA A 181 -26.20 7.25 -11.47
C ALA A 181 -25.33 8.28 -10.74
N TYR A 182 -24.02 8.28 -11.00
CA TYR A 182 -23.06 9.19 -10.39
C TYR A 182 -21.78 9.33 -11.23
N THR A 183 -21.02 10.38 -10.95
CA THR A 183 -19.70 10.65 -11.54
C THR A 183 -18.70 10.98 -10.43
N VAL A 184 -17.51 10.39 -10.49
CA VAL A 184 -16.38 10.67 -9.59
C VAL A 184 -15.14 11.00 -10.42
N ALA A 185 -14.49 12.13 -10.16
CA ALA A 185 -13.25 12.50 -10.83
C ALA A 185 -12.06 11.71 -10.26
N ALA A 186 -11.09 11.37 -11.12
CA ALA A 186 -9.87 10.68 -10.76
C ALA A 186 -8.67 11.21 -11.54
N GLU A 187 -7.51 11.27 -10.88
CA GLU A 187 -6.26 11.72 -11.54
C GLU A 187 -5.62 10.59 -12.35
N HIS A 188 -5.59 9.37 -11.80
CA HIS A 188 -5.08 8.19 -12.49
C HIS A 188 -5.94 6.96 -12.25
N VAL A 189 -6.16 6.17 -13.30
CA VAL A 189 -6.91 4.91 -13.25
C VAL A 189 -6.15 3.79 -12.51
N ASP A 190 -4.83 3.88 -12.42
CA ASP A 190 -3.93 2.92 -11.74
C ASP A 190 -4.20 2.80 -10.24
N TRP A 191 -4.95 3.76 -9.71
CA TRP A 191 -5.32 3.87 -8.32
C TRP A 191 -6.79 3.56 -8.05
N LEU A 192 -7.50 2.96 -9.00
CA LEU A 192 -8.89 2.55 -8.87
C LEU A 192 -8.99 1.05 -8.66
N VAL A 193 -9.42 0.57 -7.48
CA VAL A 193 -9.61 -0.87 -7.23
C VAL A 193 -11.05 -1.20 -6.80
N PRO A 194 -11.62 -2.34 -7.24
CA PRO A 194 -12.86 -2.86 -6.67
C PRO A 194 -12.58 -3.33 -5.23
N ALA A 195 -13.32 -2.84 -4.25
CA ALA A 195 -13.04 -3.10 -2.83
C ALA A 195 -14.31 -3.06 -1.98
N GLY A 196 -14.56 -4.11 -1.22
CA GLY A 196 -15.73 -4.21 -0.33
C GLY A 196 -17.03 -3.91 -1.09
N PRO A 197 -17.87 -2.95 -0.66
CA PRO A 197 -19.19 -2.70 -1.26
C PRO A 197 -19.15 -1.71 -2.44
N GLY A 198 -17.99 -1.52 -3.06
CA GLY A 198 -17.81 -0.57 -4.16
C GLY A 198 -16.37 -0.53 -4.64
N PHE A 199 -15.74 0.64 -4.57
CA PHE A 199 -14.39 0.86 -5.07
C PHE A 199 -13.61 1.86 -4.21
N VAL A 200 -12.29 1.81 -4.35
CA VAL A 200 -11.35 2.75 -3.72
C VAL A 200 -10.53 3.44 -4.79
N LEU A 201 -10.33 4.73 -4.59
CA LEU A 201 -9.52 5.61 -5.43
C LEU A 201 -8.43 6.29 -4.59
N VAL A 202 -7.24 6.52 -5.16
CA VAL A 202 -6.30 7.54 -4.65
C VAL A 202 -6.50 8.85 -5.40
N GLY A 203 -6.74 9.93 -4.65
CA GLY A 203 -6.89 11.28 -5.17
C GLY A 203 -6.93 12.30 -4.03
N ASP A 204 -6.61 13.56 -4.32
CA ASP A 204 -6.60 14.65 -3.32
C ASP A 204 -5.77 14.33 -2.07
N GLY A 205 -4.66 13.61 -2.22
CA GLY A 205 -3.80 13.21 -1.10
C GLY A 205 -4.43 12.20 -0.12
N ALA A 206 -5.40 11.38 -0.55
CA ALA A 206 -5.99 10.32 0.29
C ALA A 206 -6.40 9.07 -0.50
N LEU A 207 -6.51 7.93 0.18
CA LEU A 207 -7.32 6.79 -0.27
C LEU A 207 -8.76 7.06 0.13
N THR A 208 -9.69 7.01 -0.83
CA THR A 208 -11.11 7.28 -0.59
C THR A 208 -11.95 6.13 -1.13
N ALA A 209 -12.81 5.55 -0.29
CA ALA A 209 -13.79 4.56 -0.72
C ALA A 209 -15.12 5.20 -1.08
N TYR A 210 -15.73 4.65 -2.10
CA TYR A 210 -17.05 5.01 -2.58
C TYR A 210 -17.97 3.80 -2.56
N ASN A 211 -19.23 4.03 -2.22
CA ASN A 211 -20.28 3.03 -2.36
C ASN A 211 -20.59 2.85 -3.85
N GLY A 212 -20.50 1.62 -4.36
CA GLY A 212 -20.76 1.38 -5.78
C GLY A 212 -22.23 1.58 -6.17
N ALA A 213 -23.17 1.54 -5.21
CA ALA A 213 -24.58 1.74 -5.52
C ALA A 213 -24.95 3.21 -5.79
N ASP A 214 -24.34 4.17 -5.09
CA ASP A 214 -24.75 5.58 -5.13
C ASP A 214 -23.59 6.58 -5.32
N GLY A 215 -22.35 6.09 -5.43
CA GLY A 215 -21.16 6.91 -5.64
C GLY A 215 -20.77 7.78 -4.44
N ARG A 216 -21.41 7.60 -3.28
CA ARG A 216 -21.10 8.43 -2.10
C ARG A 216 -19.82 7.96 -1.43
N GLN A 217 -18.98 8.93 -1.05
CA GLN A 217 -17.82 8.66 -0.21
C GLN A 217 -18.26 8.00 1.09
N ARG A 218 -17.60 6.88 1.44
CA ARG A 218 -17.83 6.13 2.67
C ARG A 218 -16.78 6.44 3.72
N TRP A 219 -15.53 6.23 3.37
CA TRP A 219 -14.38 6.47 4.24
C TRP A 219 -13.27 7.14 3.45
N ARG A 220 -12.39 7.85 4.17
CA ARG A 220 -11.25 8.56 3.60
C ARG A 220 -10.05 8.40 4.53
N PHE A 221 -8.94 7.96 3.97
CA PHE A 221 -7.68 7.71 4.66
C PHE A 221 -6.58 8.61 4.07
N PRO A 222 -6.20 9.70 4.76
CA PRO A 222 -5.18 10.64 4.28
C PRO A 222 -3.82 9.96 4.04
N LEU A 223 -3.13 10.32 2.95
CA LEU A 223 -1.79 9.79 2.65
C LEU A 223 -0.75 10.22 3.69
N GLU A 224 -0.92 11.38 4.31
CA GLU A 224 -0.05 11.84 5.40
C GLU A 224 -0.24 11.06 6.71
N SER A 225 -1.29 10.25 6.83
CA SER A 225 -1.47 9.31 7.94
C SER A 225 -0.65 8.02 7.79
N PHE A 226 -0.02 7.79 6.62
CA PHE A 226 0.92 6.67 6.43
C PHE A 226 2.21 6.88 7.24
N PRO A 227 3.03 5.81 7.44
CA PRO A 227 4.35 5.94 8.06
C PRO A 227 5.20 7.03 7.40
N ALA A 228 5.99 7.72 8.20
CA ALA A 228 6.82 8.83 7.76
C ALA A 228 7.78 8.36 6.66
N GLY A 229 7.85 9.13 5.56
CA GLY A 229 8.64 8.75 4.38
C GLY A 229 7.93 7.81 3.41
N CYS A 230 6.65 7.45 3.64
CA CYS A 230 5.83 6.77 2.64
C CYS A 230 5.72 7.62 1.38
N SER A 231 6.23 7.10 0.26
CA SER A 231 5.76 7.45 -1.06
C SER A 231 4.91 6.29 -1.57
N LEU A 232 3.61 6.51 -1.69
CA LEU A 232 2.67 5.47 -2.13
C LEU A 232 3.02 5.09 -3.57
N THR A 233 3.30 3.81 -3.81
CA THR A 233 3.70 3.30 -5.13
C THR A 233 2.60 2.48 -5.80
N SER A 234 1.73 1.84 -5.02
CA SER A 234 0.58 1.12 -5.58
C SER A 234 -0.49 0.82 -4.53
N ILE A 235 -1.71 0.59 -4.99
CA ILE A 235 -2.78 -0.01 -4.19
C ILE A 235 -3.25 -1.33 -4.82
N ARG A 236 -3.72 -2.24 -3.96
CA ARG A 236 -4.35 -3.51 -4.33
C ARG A 236 -5.60 -3.71 -3.48
N SER A 237 -6.42 -4.66 -3.89
CA SER A 237 -7.59 -5.11 -3.15
C SER A 237 -7.61 -6.64 -3.16
N THR A 238 -8.05 -7.23 -2.04
CA THR A 238 -8.37 -8.66 -1.96
C THR A 238 -9.80 -8.98 -2.43
N GLY A 239 -10.43 -8.06 -3.16
CA GLY A 239 -11.72 -8.26 -3.82
C GLY A 239 -12.86 -7.48 -3.18
N THR A 240 -14.08 -7.98 -3.34
CA THR A 240 -15.32 -7.24 -3.04
C THR A 240 -16.13 -7.88 -1.90
N SER A 241 -15.56 -8.84 -1.18
CA SER A 241 -16.21 -9.49 -0.04
C SER A 241 -16.28 -8.57 1.18
N ALA A 242 -17.08 -8.95 2.19
CA ALA A 242 -17.24 -8.17 3.41
C ALA A 242 -15.97 -8.11 4.28
N ASP A 243 -15.03 -9.02 4.06
CA ASP A 243 -13.74 -9.10 4.74
C ASP A 243 -12.58 -8.54 3.89
N ALA A 244 -12.87 -8.02 2.69
CA ALA A 244 -11.88 -7.50 1.76
C ALA A 244 -10.97 -6.45 2.40
N VAL A 245 -9.72 -6.45 1.97
CA VAL A 245 -8.65 -5.57 2.47
C VAL A 245 -8.06 -4.81 1.30
N VAL A 246 -7.95 -3.50 1.49
CA VAL A 246 -7.21 -2.61 0.59
C VAL A 246 -5.77 -2.59 1.08
N ILE A 247 -4.85 -2.92 0.20
CA ILE A 247 -3.42 -3.00 0.52
C ILE A 247 -2.72 -1.86 -0.20
N ALA A 248 -2.17 -0.94 0.57
CA ALA A 248 -1.35 0.14 0.08
C ALA A 248 0.12 -0.22 0.26
N GLN A 249 0.88 -0.16 -0.84
CA GLN A 249 2.33 -0.34 -0.82
C GLN A 249 3.00 1.02 -0.93
N CYS A 250 3.89 1.30 0.02
CA CYS A 250 4.76 2.45 -0.01
C CYS A 250 6.21 2.02 -0.23
N HIS A 251 7.00 2.88 -0.85
CA HIS A 251 8.46 2.86 -0.74
C HIS A 251 8.91 4.01 0.15
N HIS A 252 10.04 3.85 0.85
CA HIS A 252 10.64 4.96 1.58
C HIS A 252 11.26 5.94 0.59
N GLU A 253 10.92 7.21 0.67
CA GLU A 253 11.64 8.22 -0.10
C GLU A 253 13.08 8.31 0.41
N ALA A 254 14.02 8.08 -0.50
CA ALA A 254 15.43 8.20 -0.20
C ALA A 254 15.75 9.64 0.20
N ALA A 255 15.98 9.88 1.49
CA ALA A 255 16.39 11.20 1.98
C ALA A 255 17.72 11.69 1.38
N ASN A 256 18.50 10.82 0.73
CA ASN A 256 19.74 11.13 0.03
C ASN A 256 19.83 10.36 -1.29
N LEU A 257 20.15 11.05 -2.39
CA LEU A 257 20.36 10.49 -3.75
C LEU A 257 21.51 9.47 -3.88
N ARG A 258 22.29 9.22 -2.81
CA ARG A 258 23.47 8.34 -2.85
C ARG A 258 23.21 6.90 -2.40
N GLU A 259 22.15 6.66 -1.62
CA GLU A 259 21.70 5.33 -1.21
C GLU A 259 20.17 5.33 -1.19
N PRO A 260 19.51 4.99 -2.31
CA PRO A 260 18.07 4.89 -2.33
C PRO A 260 17.62 3.71 -1.45
N ARG A 261 17.22 4.04 -0.22
CA ARG A 261 16.62 3.08 0.70
C ARG A 261 15.20 2.81 0.22
N THR A 262 15.02 1.68 -0.45
CA THR A 262 13.79 1.32 -1.19
C THR A 262 12.92 0.33 -0.44
N ASP A 263 13.21 0.09 0.85
CA ASP A 263 12.54 -0.92 1.68
C ASP A 263 11.01 -0.75 1.59
N PRO A 264 10.31 -1.65 0.88
CA PRO A 264 8.87 -1.55 0.74
C PRO A 264 8.22 -1.82 2.10
N PHE A 265 7.05 -1.26 2.29
CA PHE A 265 6.17 -1.66 3.38
C PHE A 265 4.71 -1.63 2.93
N LEU A 266 3.91 -2.42 3.62
CA LEU A 266 2.51 -2.67 3.27
C LEU A 266 1.61 -2.19 4.40
N VAL A 267 0.50 -1.56 4.02
CA VAL A 267 -0.56 -1.14 4.93
C VAL A 267 -1.86 -1.79 4.49
N GLY A 268 -2.50 -2.51 5.41
CA GLY A 268 -3.81 -3.13 5.19
C GLY A 268 -4.92 -2.31 5.82
N LEU A 269 -5.88 -1.88 5.00
CA LEU A 269 -7.09 -1.19 5.43
C LEU A 269 -8.32 -2.07 5.19
N ASP A 270 -9.23 -2.12 6.15
CA ASP A 270 -10.51 -2.78 5.98
C ASP A 270 -11.34 -2.06 4.90
N ALA A 271 -11.69 -2.77 3.82
CA ALA A 271 -12.37 -2.15 2.68
C ALA A 271 -13.78 -1.64 3.03
N MET A 272 -14.43 -2.22 4.04
CA MET A 272 -15.78 -1.83 4.46
C MET A 272 -15.79 -0.52 5.25
N THR A 273 -14.75 -0.29 6.05
CA THR A 273 -14.76 0.75 7.09
C THR A 273 -13.64 1.78 6.95
N GLY A 274 -12.57 1.48 6.21
CA GLY A 274 -11.37 2.30 6.13
C GLY A 274 -10.51 2.24 7.39
N GLN A 275 -10.81 1.31 8.32
CA GLN A 275 -10.01 1.12 9.52
C GLN A 275 -8.67 0.49 9.16
N LEU A 276 -7.60 1.00 9.78
CA LEU A 276 -6.31 0.34 9.73
C LEU A 276 -6.41 -1.02 10.42
N LEU A 277 -6.12 -2.09 9.68
CA LEU A 277 -6.00 -3.44 10.21
C LEU A 277 -4.57 -3.72 10.65
N TRP A 278 -3.63 -3.50 9.73
CA TRP A 278 -2.24 -3.81 10.00
C TRP A 278 -1.28 -2.96 9.19
N THR A 279 -0.03 -2.95 9.65
CA THR A 279 1.13 -2.45 8.90
C THR A 279 2.25 -3.48 9.01
N VAL A 280 2.72 -3.93 7.84
CA VAL A 280 3.85 -4.85 7.73
C VAL A 280 5.06 -4.04 7.32
N GLY A 281 6.02 -3.96 8.24
CA GLY A 281 7.25 -3.22 8.06
C GLY A 281 8.42 -4.13 7.78
N LYS A 282 9.09 -3.85 6.64
CA LYS A 282 10.39 -4.34 6.13
C LYS A 282 10.26 -5.41 5.04
N ASP A 283 10.91 -5.10 3.91
CA ASP A 283 11.27 -5.88 2.72
C ASP A 283 10.15 -6.58 1.92
N TRP A 284 9.00 -6.84 2.53
CA TRP A 284 7.86 -7.41 1.83
C TRP A 284 7.24 -6.41 0.85
N SER A 285 7.27 -6.78 -0.42
CA SER A 285 6.54 -6.11 -1.50
C SER A 285 5.52 -7.05 -2.10
N VAL A 286 4.38 -6.52 -2.51
CA VAL A 286 3.45 -7.26 -3.37
C VAL A 286 3.97 -7.15 -4.80
N ARG A 287 4.66 -8.21 -5.26
CA ARG A 287 5.09 -8.33 -6.66
C ARG A 287 3.95 -8.75 -7.60
N SER A 288 2.85 -9.27 -7.05
CA SER A 288 1.66 -9.59 -7.86
C SER A 288 1.06 -8.33 -8.49
N ARG A 289 0.79 -8.45 -9.79
CA ARG A 289 0.13 -7.43 -10.61
C ARG A 289 -1.32 -7.81 -10.93
N LEU A 290 -1.78 -8.98 -10.47
CA LEU A 290 -3.16 -9.44 -10.61
C LEU A 290 -4.02 -8.93 -9.44
N LEU A 291 -5.34 -8.89 -9.64
CA LEU A 291 -6.28 -8.73 -8.53
C LEU A 291 -6.04 -9.85 -7.51
N LEU A 292 -5.97 -9.51 -6.23
CA LEU A 292 -5.69 -10.49 -5.19
C LEU A 292 -6.98 -11.20 -4.78
N PRO A 293 -6.94 -12.51 -4.56
CA PRO A 293 -8.06 -13.22 -3.96
C PRO A 293 -8.22 -12.81 -2.48
N ALA A 294 -9.39 -13.11 -1.91
CA ALA A 294 -9.78 -12.68 -0.56
C ALA A 294 -8.89 -13.22 0.55
N ASP A 295 -8.27 -14.38 0.32
CA ASP A 295 -7.65 -15.22 1.34
C ASP A 295 -6.11 -15.18 1.35
N VAL A 296 -5.46 -14.56 0.35
CA VAL A 296 -4.00 -14.54 0.24
C VAL A 296 -3.42 -13.27 -0.38
N VAL A 297 -2.30 -12.82 0.20
CA VAL A 297 -1.45 -11.77 -0.35
C VAL A 297 -0.06 -12.35 -0.59
N PRO A 298 0.34 -12.59 -1.84
CA PRO A 298 1.68 -13.06 -2.15
C PRO A 298 2.66 -11.89 -2.02
N VAL A 299 3.75 -12.11 -1.29
CA VAL A 299 4.76 -11.10 -1.02
C VAL A 299 6.15 -11.61 -1.32
N VAL A 300 7.04 -10.70 -1.69
CA VAL A 300 8.45 -11.00 -1.96
C VAL A 300 9.33 -10.09 -1.12
N ASP A 301 10.28 -10.71 -0.43
CA ASP A 301 11.39 -10.07 0.25
C ASP A 301 12.59 -10.08 -0.71
N SER A 302 12.88 -8.91 -1.29
CA SER A 302 13.99 -8.78 -2.25
C SER A 302 15.36 -8.79 -1.58
N GLU A 303 15.46 -8.48 -0.28
CA GLU A 303 16.74 -8.54 0.43
C GLU A 303 17.14 -9.99 0.76
N ARG A 304 16.16 -10.79 1.19
CA ARG A 304 16.36 -12.21 1.52
C ARG A 304 16.19 -13.15 0.33
N ASN A 305 15.68 -12.64 -0.78
CA ASN A 305 15.34 -13.43 -1.95
C ASN A 305 14.33 -14.55 -1.60
N GLU A 306 13.25 -14.18 -0.92
CA GLU A 306 12.20 -15.08 -0.44
C GLU A 306 10.83 -14.70 -0.99
N LEU A 307 10.03 -15.71 -1.31
CA LEU A 307 8.58 -15.64 -1.51
C LEU A 307 7.87 -15.88 -0.17
N GLY A 308 6.72 -15.25 0.04
CA GLY A 308 5.88 -15.53 1.19
C GLY A 308 4.40 -15.32 0.91
N SER A 309 3.60 -15.75 1.87
CA SER A 309 2.16 -15.51 1.91
C SER A 309 1.82 -14.76 3.19
N LEU A 310 1.11 -13.63 3.05
CA LEU A 310 0.51 -12.95 4.19
C LEU A 310 -0.95 -13.33 4.33
N ASP A 311 -1.39 -13.40 5.58
CA ASP A 311 -2.80 -13.35 5.92
C ASP A 311 -3.35 -11.94 5.64
N PRO A 312 -4.34 -11.78 4.74
CA PRO A 312 -4.84 -10.46 4.37
C PRO A 312 -5.44 -9.67 5.52
N ARG A 313 -6.04 -10.34 6.52
CA ARG A 313 -6.76 -9.67 7.62
C ARG A 313 -5.84 -9.23 8.74
N THR A 314 -4.76 -9.96 8.96
CA THR A 314 -3.83 -9.71 10.07
C THR A 314 -2.48 -9.19 9.62
N GLY A 315 -2.12 -9.33 8.34
CA GLY A 315 -0.79 -8.98 7.82
C GLY A 315 0.32 -9.92 8.29
N ALA A 316 -0.02 -10.98 9.04
CA ALA A 316 0.97 -11.94 9.52
C ALA A 316 1.49 -12.80 8.37
N VAL A 317 2.81 -13.00 8.33
CA VAL A 317 3.44 -13.97 7.43
C VAL A 317 3.01 -15.37 7.86
N ARG A 318 2.37 -16.12 6.95
CA ARG A 318 1.95 -17.51 7.18
C ARG A 318 3.10 -18.48 6.95
N TRP A 319 3.82 -18.27 5.86
CA TRP A 319 4.98 -19.06 5.45
C TRP A 319 5.90 -18.22 4.56
N THR A 320 7.16 -18.65 4.47
CA THR A 320 8.14 -18.15 3.50
C THR A 320 8.79 -19.33 2.78
N TRP A 321 9.31 -19.05 1.59
CA TRP A 321 10.00 -20.00 0.74
C TRP A 321 11.15 -19.29 0.01
N PRO A 322 12.41 -19.72 0.18
CA PRO A 322 13.55 -19.05 -0.44
C PRO A 322 13.65 -19.40 -1.93
N PHE A 323 13.86 -18.41 -2.79
CA PHE A 323 14.01 -18.66 -4.23
C PHE A 323 15.23 -19.52 -4.57
N SER A 324 16.21 -19.64 -3.66
CA SER A 324 17.34 -20.57 -3.81
C SER A 324 16.94 -22.05 -3.72
N GLU A 325 15.75 -22.37 -3.20
CA GLU A 325 15.20 -23.73 -3.27
C GLU A 325 14.60 -24.05 -4.65
N ALA A 326 14.48 -23.05 -5.55
CA ALA A 326 14.23 -23.33 -6.95
C ALA A 326 15.41 -24.11 -7.56
N ASP A 327 15.14 -24.84 -8.63
CA ASP A 327 16.19 -25.48 -9.44
C ASP A 327 17.24 -24.43 -9.87
N GLU A 328 18.53 -24.76 -9.69
CA GLU A 328 19.67 -23.87 -9.97
C GLU A 328 19.69 -23.36 -11.42
N LYS A 329 19.00 -24.03 -12.35
CA LYS A 329 18.87 -23.61 -13.75
C LYS A 329 17.79 -22.53 -13.97
N CYS A 330 17.01 -22.22 -12.95
CA CYS A 330 15.95 -21.23 -13.04
C CYS A 330 16.49 -19.81 -12.90
N SER A 331 15.88 -18.88 -13.64
CA SER A 331 16.15 -17.46 -13.51
C SER A 331 15.71 -16.94 -12.14
N ASP A 332 16.37 -15.88 -11.68
CA ASP A 332 15.97 -15.04 -10.55
C ASP A 332 14.79 -14.10 -10.88
N THR A 333 14.38 -14.01 -12.15
CA THR A 333 13.32 -13.13 -12.64
C THR A 333 12.02 -13.88 -12.99
N GLY A 334 11.40 -14.49 -11.98
CA GLY A 334 10.07 -15.10 -12.13
C GLY A 334 8.91 -14.16 -11.83
N TYR A 335 7.71 -14.58 -12.26
CA TYR A 335 6.45 -13.93 -11.94
C TYR A 335 5.80 -14.55 -10.70
N VAL A 336 5.35 -13.70 -9.77
CA VAL A 336 4.60 -14.11 -8.58
C VAL A 336 3.16 -13.62 -8.69
N GLY A 337 2.19 -14.52 -8.56
CA GLY A 337 0.76 -14.24 -8.59
C GLY A 337 0.01 -14.95 -7.48
N ALA A 338 -1.27 -14.61 -7.32
CA ALA A 338 -2.19 -15.33 -6.44
C ALA A 338 -3.46 -15.68 -7.21
N LEU A 339 -3.98 -16.85 -6.87
CA LEU A 339 -5.18 -17.50 -7.38
C LEU A 339 -5.97 -18.00 -6.17
N GLU A 340 -7.24 -18.39 -6.34
CA GLU A 340 -8.04 -18.84 -5.20
C GLU A 340 -7.34 -20.00 -4.46
N GLY A 341 -7.05 -19.80 -3.17
CA GLY A 341 -6.35 -20.77 -2.32
C GLY A 341 -4.86 -20.99 -2.61
N HIS A 342 -4.26 -20.29 -3.59
CA HIS A 342 -2.90 -20.59 -4.05
C HIS A 342 -2.03 -19.36 -4.32
N VAL A 343 -0.74 -19.49 -4.05
CA VAL A 343 0.31 -18.60 -4.56
C VAL A 343 1.04 -19.29 -5.70
N MET A 344 1.21 -18.60 -6.81
CA MET A 344 1.90 -19.12 -7.99
C MET A 344 3.22 -18.39 -8.19
N TYR A 345 4.29 -19.15 -8.42
CA TYR A 345 5.59 -18.65 -8.89
C TYR A 345 5.94 -19.31 -10.22
N ALA A 346 5.84 -18.55 -11.31
CA ALA A 346 6.13 -18.99 -12.66
C ALA A 346 7.50 -18.46 -13.10
N VAL A 347 8.46 -19.35 -13.35
CA VAL A 347 9.87 -19.00 -13.53
C VAL A 347 10.48 -19.71 -14.76
N PRO A 348 11.27 -18.99 -15.57
CA PRO A 348 12.09 -19.59 -16.63
C PRO A 348 13.14 -20.54 -16.08
N CYS A 349 13.25 -21.76 -16.62
CA CYS A 349 14.29 -22.74 -16.26
C CYS A 349 14.88 -23.37 -17.53
N GLY A 350 15.70 -22.61 -18.26
CA GLY A 350 16.20 -22.98 -19.58
C GLY A 350 15.05 -23.07 -20.61
N PRO A 351 14.83 -24.24 -21.26
CA PRO A 351 13.78 -24.40 -22.27
C PRO A 351 12.40 -24.76 -21.68
N LEU A 352 12.24 -24.69 -20.36
CA LEU A 352 10.99 -25.03 -19.67
C LEU A 352 10.50 -23.85 -18.84
N LEU A 353 9.18 -23.71 -18.76
CA LEU A 353 8.54 -22.87 -17.75
C LEU A 353 8.24 -23.77 -16.56
N ARG A 354 8.82 -23.46 -15.40
CA ARG A 354 8.45 -24.15 -14.17
C ARG A 354 7.48 -23.28 -13.38
N VAL A 355 6.38 -23.87 -12.96
CA VAL A 355 5.36 -23.21 -12.14
C VAL A 355 5.29 -23.92 -10.80
N TYR A 356 5.68 -23.22 -9.74
CA TYR A 356 5.47 -23.65 -8.37
C TYR A 356 4.10 -23.15 -7.92
N VAL A 357 3.27 -24.06 -7.45
CA VAL A 357 1.93 -23.75 -6.91
C VAL A 357 1.94 -24.10 -5.44
N PHE A 358 1.88 -23.08 -4.60
CA PHE A 358 1.88 -23.17 -3.15
C PHE A 358 0.45 -23.06 -2.63
N ASP A 359 0.06 -23.91 -1.70
CA ASP A 359 -1.12 -23.71 -0.87
C ASP A 359 -0.97 -22.41 -0.07
N ALA A 360 -1.97 -21.54 -0.16
CA ALA A 360 -1.92 -20.18 0.38
C ALA A 360 -1.71 -20.13 1.90
N VAL A 361 -2.07 -21.19 2.63
CA VAL A 361 -2.07 -21.22 4.09
C VAL A 361 -0.86 -21.97 4.65
N SER A 362 -0.56 -23.15 4.11
CA SER A 362 0.47 -24.06 4.63
C SER A 362 1.83 -23.90 3.97
N GLY A 363 1.88 -23.35 2.74
CA GLY A 363 3.11 -23.27 1.95
C GLY A 363 3.55 -24.62 1.36
N ALA A 364 2.76 -25.69 1.56
CA ALA A 364 2.96 -26.93 0.84
C ALA A 364 2.81 -26.66 -0.66
N HIS A 365 3.73 -27.18 -1.47
CA HIS A 365 3.75 -26.85 -2.89
C HIS A 365 3.88 -28.07 -3.78
N ARG A 366 3.49 -27.87 -5.03
CA ARG A 366 3.68 -28.79 -6.14
C ARG A 366 4.25 -28.03 -7.32
N VAL A 367 4.86 -28.77 -8.23
CA VAL A 367 5.50 -28.22 -9.42
C VAL A 367 4.73 -28.66 -10.66
N ILE A 368 4.51 -27.74 -11.58
CA ILE A 368 3.99 -28.00 -12.92
C ILE A 368 5.06 -27.53 -13.90
N ASP A 369 5.53 -28.43 -14.75
CA ASP A 369 6.41 -28.07 -15.86
C ASP A 369 5.55 -27.81 -17.10
N GLY A 370 5.79 -26.67 -17.74
CA GLY A 370 5.07 -26.23 -18.92
C GLY A 370 5.96 -26.18 -20.16
N PRO A 371 5.40 -26.51 -21.35
CA PRO A 371 6.12 -26.38 -22.59
C PRO A 371 6.42 -24.91 -22.87
N VAL A 372 7.63 -24.64 -23.36
CA VAL A 372 7.98 -23.36 -23.93
C VAL A 372 8.16 -23.58 -25.44
N PRO A 373 7.66 -22.70 -26.32
CA PRO A 373 7.89 -22.83 -27.75
C PRO A 373 9.39 -22.90 -28.06
N GLN A 374 9.74 -23.69 -29.08
CA GLN A 374 11.12 -24.04 -29.40
C GLN A 374 12.02 -22.81 -29.67
N GLU A 375 11.43 -21.72 -30.14
CA GLU A 375 12.10 -20.44 -30.37
C GLU A 375 12.71 -19.82 -29.09
N PHE A 376 12.28 -20.23 -27.88
CA PHE A 376 12.79 -19.75 -26.60
C PHE A 376 13.85 -20.65 -25.95
N SER A 377 14.29 -21.73 -26.60
CA SER A 377 15.19 -22.72 -25.97
C SER A 377 16.56 -22.17 -25.59
N ASP A 378 17.00 -21.10 -26.25
CA ASP A 378 18.40 -20.63 -26.21
C ASP A 378 18.55 -19.17 -25.71
N GLY A 379 17.49 -18.55 -25.18
CA GLY A 379 17.48 -17.14 -24.79
C GLY A 379 16.98 -16.87 -23.37
N GLU A 380 17.33 -15.71 -22.81
CA GLU A 380 16.67 -15.18 -21.62
C GLU A 380 15.27 -14.67 -21.97
N TRP A 381 14.29 -14.98 -21.14
CA TRP A 381 12.92 -14.53 -21.32
C TRP A 381 12.27 -14.21 -19.98
N THR A 382 11.25 -13.35 -20.02
CA THR A 382 10.51 -12.87 -18.85
C THR A 382 9.07 -13.36 -18.88
N VAL A 383 8.42 -13.39 -17.72
CA VAL A 383 7.01 -13.78 -17.56
C VAL A 383 6.20 -12.57 -17.14
N GLU A 384 5.15 -12.25 -17.90
CA GLU A 384 4.23 -11.15 -17.62
C GLU A 384 2.80 -11.66 -17.46
N PRO A 385 2.05 -11.25 -16.42
CA PRO A 385 0.66 -11.65 -16.26
C PRO A 385 -0.26 -10.93 -17.25
N HIS A 386 -1.29 -11.63 -17.72
CA HIS A 386 -2.24 -11.11 -18.69
C HIS A 386 -3.70 -11.31 -18.36
N ALA A 387 -4.12 -12.35 -17.65
CA ALA A 387 -5.47 -12.45 -17.07
C ALA A 387 -5.49 -13.51 -15.98
N VAL A 388 -6.51 -13.45 -15.14
CA VAL A 388 -6.75 -14.44 -14.10
C VAL A 388 -8.23 -14.72 -13.95
N ASP A 389 -8.55 -15.98 -13.72
CA ASP A 389 -9.86 -16.42 -13.26
C ASP A 389 -9.70 -17.63 -12.33
N VAL A 390 -10.16 -17.51 -11.08
CA VAL A 390 -10.19 -18.58 -10.07
C VAL A 390 -8.85 -19.36 -9.96
N SER A 391 -8.68 -20.43 -10.72
CA SER A 391 -7.51 -21.32 -10.74
C SER A 391 -6.67 -21.25 -12.02
N VAL A 392 -7.08 -20.45 -13.00
CA VAL A 392 -6.41 -20.28 -14.30
C VAL A 392 -5.76 -18.90 -14.36
N ALA A 393 -4.46 -18.87 -14.62
CA ALA A 393 -3.73 -17.66 -14.96
C ALA A 393 -3.27 -17.70 -16.42
N VAL A 394 -3.41 -16.60 -17.14
CA VAL A 394 -2.79 -16.44 -18.45
C VAL A 394 -1.59 -15.51 -18.30
N VAL A 395 -0.45 -16.00 -18.77
CA VAL A 395 0.82 -15.25 -18.79
C VAL A 395 1.34 -15.16 -20.22
N ARG A 396 2.13 -14.13 -20.48
CA ARG A 396 2.95 -14.06 -21.69
C ARG A 396 4.40 -14.23 -21.31
N ILE A 397 5.08 -15.00 -22.14
CA ILE A 397 6.53 -15.09 -22.12
C ILE A 397 7.09 -14.21 -23.23
N LEU A 398 8.14 -13.46 -22.90
CA LEU A 398 8.78 -12.49 -23.77
C LEU A 398 10.27 -12.73 -23.81
N GLN A 399 10.86 -12.90 -24.99
CA GLN A 399 12.31 -12.91 -25.12
C GLN A 399 12.89 -11.55 -24.74
N VAL A 400 13.93 -11.56 -23.90
CA VAL A 400 14.68 -10.35 -23.54
C VAL A 400 15.45 -9.84 -24.77
N VAL A 401 16.02 -10.77 -25.55
CA VAL A 401 16.74 -10.49 -26.80
C VAL A 401 16.01 -11.17 -27.95
N GLY A 402 15.36 -10.39 -28.81
CA GLY A 402 14.57 -10.88 -29.93
C GLY A 402 13.13 -10.35 -29.90
N ASN A 403 12.28 -10.88 -30.78
CA ASN A 403 10.86 -10.53 -30.88
C ASN A 403 9.94 -11.72 -30.57
N GLY A 404 10.48 -12.83 -30.04
CA GLY A 404 9.70 -14.00 -29.68
C GLY A 404 8.76 -13.70 -28.52
N SER A 405 7.47 -14.04 -28.68
CA SER A 405 6.49 -13.96 -27.60
C SER A 405 5.45 -15.05 -27.72
N ALA A 406 5.08 -15.67 -26.61
CA ALA A 406 4.01 -16.66 -26.56
C ALA A 406 3.11 -16.44 -25.36
N VAL A 407 1.86 -16.88 -25.49
CA VAL A 407 0.84 -16.76 -24.45
C VAL A 407 0.55 -18.14 -23.91
N LEU A 408 0.62 -18.30 -22.60
CA LEU A 408 0.46 -19.56 -21.89
C LEU A 408 -0.72 -19.45 -20.94
N SER A 409 -1.59 -20.46 -20.94
CA SER A 409 -2.57 -20.69 -19.89
C SER A 409 -1.99 -21.65 -18.86
N ILE A 410 -2.10 -21.31 -17.58
CA ILE A 410 -1.63 -22.08 -16.44
C ILE A 410 -2.86 -22.44 -15.60
N ASP A 411 -3.24 -23.72 -15.60
CA ASP A 411 -4.28 -24.26 -14.73
C ASP A 411 -3.65 -24.82 -13.44
N THR A 412 -3.74 -24.04 -12.37
CA THR A 412 -3.21 -24.40 -11.05
C THR A 412 -4.06 -25.40 -10.28
N ALA A 413 -5.27 -25.74 -10.75
CA ALA A 413 -6.04 -26.84 -10.18
C ALA A 413 -5.76 -28.14 -10.96
N GLY A 414 -5.89 -28.11 -12.28
CA GLY A 414 -5.67 -29.26 -13.16
C GLY A 414 -4.19 -29.65 -13.36
N GLY A 415 -3.25 -28.74 -13.05
CA GLY A 415 -1.82 -29.00 -13.18
C GLY A 415 -1.34 -29.03 -14.63
N GLN A 416 -1.91 -28.18 -15.49
CA GLN A 416 -1.60 -28.12 -16.92
C GLN A 416 -1.09 -26.74 -17.30
N VAL A 417 -0.15 -26.70 -18.25
CA VAL A 417 0.28 -25.47 -18.92
C VAL A 417 0.14 -25.69 -20.41
N GLU A 418 -0.60 -24.79 -21.06
CA GLU A 418 -0.93 -24.90 -22.48
C GLU A 418 -0.51 -23.63 -23.21
N VAL A 419 0.10 -23.79 -24.39
CA VAL A 419 0.34 -22.66 -25.30
C VAL A 419 -0.98 -22.30 -25.97
N LEU A 420 -1.47 -21.09 -25.74
CA LEU A 420 -2.67 -20.62 -26.39
C LEU A 420 -2.34 -20.24 -27.85
N PRO A 421 -3.10 -20.72 -28.85
CA PRO A 421 -2.86 -20.43 -30.27
C PRO A 421 -3.35 -19.04 -30.65
N VAL A 422 -3.03 -18.02 -29.84
CA VAL A 422 -3.59 -16.67 -29.95
C VAL A 422 -2.50 -15.60 -29.87
N LYS A 423 -2.71 -14.49 -30.56
CA LYS A 423 -1.81 -13.33 -30.51
C LYS A 423 -2.41 -12.27 -29.59
N TYR A 424 -1.99 -12.27 -28.34
CA TYR A 424 -2.51 -11.29 -27.38
C TYR A 424 -2.06 -9.85 -27.71
N LEU A 425 -3.03 -8.94 -27.78
CA LEU A 425 -2.83 -7.52 -28.03
C LEU A 425 -2.55 -6.80 -26.69
N SER A 426 -1.35 -6.99 -26.13
CA SER A 426 -0.94 -6.34 -24.87
C SER A 426 -0.42 -4.91 -25.07
N ASN A 427 -0.66 -4.05 -24.08
CA ASN A 427 0.13 -2.83 -23.86
C ASN A 427 0.99 -2.96 -22.58
N GLY A 428 2.31 -2.98 -22.73
CA GLY A 428 3.27 -3.09 -21.61
C GLY A 428 3.18 -1.96 -20.57
N ASP A 429 2.68 -0.77 -20.93
CA ASP A 429 2.43 0.32 -19.97
C ASP A 429 1.40 -0.07 -18.92
N SER A 430 0.41 -0.83 -19.36
CA SER A 430 -0.62 -1.31 -18.48
C SER A 430 0.01 -2.33 -17.51
N VAL A 431 0.87 -3.24 -17.97
CA VAL A 431 1.48 -4.30 -17.11
C VAL A 431 2.25 -3.66 -15.95
N ARG A 432 2.83 -2.47 -16.17
CA ARG A 432 3.57 -1.70 -15.16
C ARG A 432 2.70 -1.01 -14.11
N ALA A 433 1.45 -0.67 -14.42
CA ALA A 433 0.52 0.02 -13.51
C ALA A 433 -0.10 -0.88 -12.43
N GLY A 434 0.12 -2.19 -12.51
CA GLY A 434 -0.05 -3.08 -11.36
C GLY A 434 -1.49 -3.51 -11.06
N GLN A 435 -2.44 -3.30 -11.96
CA GLN A 435 -3.77 -3.87 -11.83
C GLN A 435 -4.12 -4.52 -13.15
N TYR A 436 -4.05 -5.84 -13.24
CA TYR A 436 -4.17 -6.63 -14.48
C TYR A 436 -5.15 -7.80 -14.33
N PRO A 437 -5.78 -8.23 -15.43
CA PRO A 437 -7.22 -8.12 -15.66
C PRO A 437 -7.99 -9.32 -15.13
N GLY A 438 -9.29 -9.08 -14.99
CA GLY A 438 -10.28 -10.12 -14.77
C GLY A 438 -10.34 -11.17 -15.91
N PRO A 439 -11.44 -11.90 -16.02
CA PRO A 439 -11.47 -13.21 -16.69
C PRO A 439 -11.48 -13.15 -18.23
N ILE A 440 -11.25 -11.99 -18.86
CA ILE A 440 -11.46 -11.77 -20.30
C ILE A 440 -10.20 -11.23 -20.98
N LEU A 441 -9.83 -11.83 -22.11
CA LEU A 441 -8.71 -11.41 -22.95
C LEU A 441 -9.18 -11.13 -24.38
N GLN A 442 -8.71 -10.04 -24.97
CA GLN A 442 -8.82 -9.85 -26.41
C GLN A 442 -7.63 -10.54 -27.11
N THR A 443 -7.92 -11.56 -27.91
CA THR A 443 -6.91 -12.50 -28.44
C THR A 443 -6.59 -12.32 -29.91
N ASP A 444 -7.47 -11.69 -30.67
CA ASP A 444 -7.21 -11.39 -32.08
C ASP A 444 -8.16 -10.28 -32.57
N ARG A 445 -7.83 -9.69 -33.71
CA ARG A 445 -8.70 -8.75 -34.43
C ARG A 445 -8.50 -8.88 -35.93
N GLY A 446 -9.55 -8.65 -36.69
CA GLY A 446 -9.48 -8.56 -38.15
C GLY A 446 -10.47 -7.56 -38.72
N SER A 447 -10.41 -7.34 -40.03
CA SER A 447 -11.15 -6.28 -40.73
C SER A 447 -12.03 -6.78 -41.89
N GLU A 448 -12.00 -8.08 -42.23
CA GLU A 448 -12.62 -8.62 -43.44
C GLU A 448 -13.67 -9.72 -43.15
N PRO A 449 -14.85 -9.72 -43.82
CA PRO A 449 -15.44 -8.62 -44.59
C PRO A 449 -16.00 -7.49 -43.70
N GLU A 450 -16.03 -7.71 -42.38
CA GLU A 450 -16.38 -6.75 -41.34
C GLU A 450 -15.36 -6.81 -40.21
N PRO A 451 -15.12 -5.69 -39.48
CA PRO A 451 -14.21 -5.73 -38.35
C PRO A 451 -14.70 -6.70 -37.30
N TRP A 452 -13.79 -7.45 -36.71
CA TRP A 452 -14.12 -8.44 -35.70
C TRP A 452 -13.03 -8.51 -34.64
N LEU A 453 -13.43 -8.97 -33.46
CA LEU A 453 -12.58 -9.20 -32.30
C LEU A 453 -12.83 -10.60 -31.78
N ASP A 454 -11.76 -11.31 -31.41
CA ASP A 454 -11.88 -12.55 -30.66
C ASP A 454 -11.63 -12.27 -29.17
N LEU A 455 -12.58 -12.69 -28.33
CA LEU A 455 -12.55 -12.55 -26.89
C LEU A 455 -12.44 -13.94 -26.25
N TYR A 456 -11.34 -14.20 -25.56
CA TYR A 456 -11.13 -15.43 -24.82
C TYR A 456 -11.58 -15.27 -23.37
N ARG A 457 -12.47 -16.15 -22.93
CA ARG A 457 -13.01 -16.21 -21.58
C ARG A 457 -12.30 -17.30 -20.81
N LEU A 458 -11.62 -16.93 -19.72
CA LEU A 458 -10.85 -17.88 -18.92
C LEU A 458 -11.76 -18.88 -18.20
N SER A 459 -12.94 -18.44 -17.76
CA SER A 459 -13.86 -19.22 -16.92
C SER A 459 -14.39 -20.49 -17.59
N ASP A 460 -14.61 -20.47 -18.89
CA ASP A 460 -15.04 -21.64 -19.67
C ASP A 460 -14.09 -21.99 -20.82
N ARG A 461 -12.92 -21.34 -20.89
CA ARG A 461 -11.87 -21.54 -21.91
C ARG A 461 -12.41 -21.44 -23.34
N SER A 462 -13.38 -20.57 -23.55
CA SER A 462 -14.02 -20.37 -24.85
C SER A 462 -13.55 -19.09 -25.53
N THR A 463 -13.48 -19.12 -26.86
CA THR A 463 -13.29 -17.91 -27.68
C THR A 463 -14.64 -17.51 -28.26
N VAL A 464 -15.01 -16.26 -28.06
CA VAL A 464 -16.21 -15.63 -28.62
C VAL A 464 -15.79 -14.62 -29.66
N ARG A 465 -16.30 -14.76 -30.88
CA ARG A 465 -16.08 -13.79 -31.97
C ARG A 465 -17.17 -12.75 -31.98
N ALA A 466 -16.80 -11.48 -31.82
CA ALA A 466 -17.68 -10.33 -31.96
C ALA A 466 -17.46 -9.65 -33.31
N VAL A 467 -18.52 -9.48 -34.10
CA VAL A 467 -18.44 -8.90 -35.46
C VAL A 467 -19.03 -7.47 -35.48
N GLY A 468 -18.46 -6.63 -36.34
CA GLY A 468 -18.80 -5.22 -36.52
C GLY A 468 -18.30 -4.34 -35.37
N LEU A 469 -17.15 -4.65 -34.79
CA LEU A 469 -16.53 -3.90 -33.69
C LEU A 469 -15.02 -3.84 -33.84
N GLU A 470 -14.44 -2.72 -33.42
CA GLU A 470 -13.01 -2.55 -33.18
C GLU A 470 -12.78 -1.98 -31.78
N THR A 471 -11.56 -2.10 -31.25
CA THR A 471 -11.12 -1.49 -29.98
C THR A 471 -9.86 -0.66 -30.21
N PHE A 472 -9.61 0.32 -29.36
CA PHE A 472 -8.39 1.13 -29.42
C PHE A 472 -7.23 0.31 -28.83
N SER A 473 -6.68 -0.63 -29.59
CA SER A 473 -5.53 -1.42 -29.15
C SER A 473 -4.21 -0.72 -29.49
N GLY A 474 -3.38 -0.45 -28.49
CA GLY A 474 -1.98 -0.02 -28.65
C GLY A 474 -1.78 1.49 -28.71
N GLY A 475 -0.75 1.97 -28.00
CA GLY A 475 -0.36 3.38 -27.92
C GLY A 475 -0.74 4.06 -26.60
N SER A 476 -0.23 5.29 -26.40
CA SER A 476 -0.44 6.09 -25.17
C SER A 476 -1.89 6.55 -24.96
N TYR A 477 -2.76 6.34 -25.96
CA TYR A 477 -4.17 6.75 -25.97
C TYR A 477 -5.14 5.63 -25.60
N ALA A 478 -4.69 4.37 -25.66
CA ALA A 478 -5.53 3.23 -25.32
C ALA A 478 -5.81 3.22 -23.80
N PRO A 479 -7.02 2.83 -23.37
CA PRO A 479 -7.27 2.62 -21.97
C PRO A 479 -6.41 1.45 -21.51
N ARG A 480 -6.18 1.35 -20.20
CA ARG A 480 -5.40 0.23 -19.70
C ARG A 480 -6.13 -1.07 -20.00
N THR A 481 -5.40 -2.08 -20.46
CA THR A 481 -5.97 -3.40 -20.78
C THR A 481 -6.78 -4.00 -19.62
N SER A 482 -6.43 -3.64 -18.39
CA SER A 482 -7.11 -4.03 -17.16
C SER A 482 -8.53 -3.51 -16.98
N VAL A 483 -8.88 -2.45 -17.71
CA VAL A 483 -10.22 -1.89 -17.77
C VAL A 483 -10.75 -1.94 -19.19
N MET A 484 -10.13 -2.67 -20.12
CA MET A 484 -10.61 -2.72 -21.50
C MET A 484 -11.87 -3.61 -21.63
N TRP A 485 -11.88 -4.73 -20.91
CA TRP A 485 -12.99 -5.68 -20.87
C TRP A 485 -13.29 -6.09 -19.44
N ALA A 486 -14.58 -6.22 -19.10
CA ALA A 486 -15.05 -6.77 -17.84
C ALA A 486 -16.16 -7.79 -18.08
N GLU A 487 -16.26 -8.80 -17.22
CA GLU A 487 -17.43 -9.68 -17.17
C GLU A 487 -18.51 -9.01 -16.29
N VAL A 488 -19.71 -8.86 -16.85
CA VAL A 488 -20.89 -8.31 -16.17
C VAL A 488 -22.03 -9.30 -16.38
N GLY A 489 -22.39 -10.01 -15.32
CA GLY A 489 -23.26 -11.18 -15.41
C GLY A 489 -22.69 -12.21 -16.37
N THR A 490 -23.38 -12.45 -17.50
CA THR A 490 -22.94 -13.40 -18.53
C THR A 490 -22.35 -12.73 -19.77
N ALA A 491 -22.26 -11.40 -19.79
CA ALA A 491 -21.79 -10.63 -20.94
C ALA A 491 -20.38 -10.10 -20.72
N MET A 492 -19.65 -9.95 -21.82
CA MET A 492 -18.37 -9.22 -21.86
C MET A 492 -18.62 -7.79 -22.26
N VAL A 493 -18.15 -6.84 -21.47
CA VAL A 493 -18.49 -5.43 -21.61
C VAL A 493 -17.23 -4.61 -21.85
N SER A 494 -17.31 -3.67 -22.81
CA SER A 494 -16.25 -2.71 -23.08
C SER A 494 -16.82 -1.33 -23.41
N ALA A 495 -16.12 -0.28 -22.97
CA ALA A 495 -16.34 1.12 -23.34
C ALA A 495 -15.22 1.66 -24.24
N ASP A 496 -14.33 0.77 -24.68
CA ASP A 496 -13.21 1.07 -25.59
C ASP A 496 -13.58 0.76 -27.07
N ALA A 497 -14.76 0.17 -27.28
CA ALA A 497 -15.17 -0.26 -28.60
C ALA A 497 -15.63 0.91 -29.48
N TYR A 498 -15.43 0.79 -30.79
CA TYR A 498 -15.97 1.70 -31.79
C TYR A 498 -16.42 0.95 -33.04
N ASP A 499 -17.26 1.59 -33.85
CA ASP A 499 -17.70 1.08 -35.15
C ASP A 499 -16.84 1.62 -36.32
N ARG A 500 -17.19 1.25 -37.55
CA ARG A 500 -16.46 1.68 -38.76
C ARG A 500 -16.44 3.19 -38.98
N GLU A 501 -17.37 3.92 -38.37
CA GLU A 501 -17.47 5.37 -38.46
C GLU A 501 -16.67 6.06 -37.33
N PHE A 502 -15.92 5.28 -36.55
CA PHE A 502 -15.23 5.71 -35.33
C PHE A 502 -16.17 6.25 -34.24
N THR A 503 -17.45 5.88 -34.28
CA THR A 503 -18.38 6.19 -33.21
C THR A 503 -18.02 5.35 -32.00
N LYS A 504 -17.76 6.00 -30.85
CA LYS A 504 -17.41 5.31 -29.61
C LYS A 504 -18.64 4.69 -28.97
N LEU A 505 -18.52 3.43 -28.57
CA LEU A 505 -19.61 2.59 -28.13
C LEU A 505 -19.32 2.00 -26.75
N LEU A 506 -20.39 1.88 -25.97
CA LEU A 506 -20.45 0.93 -24.88
C LEU A 506 -21.11 -0.35 -25.42
N VAL A 507 -20.38 -1.45 -25.37
CA VAL A 507 -20.80 -2.71 -25.97
C VAL A 507 -20.94 -3.80 -24.93
N SER A 508 -21.88 -4.71 -25.18
CA SER A 508 -22.03 -5.95 -24.44
C SER A 508 -22.07 -7.10 -25.43
N VAL A 509 -21.13 -8.03 -25.28
CA VAL A 509 -20.98 -9.21 -26.14
C VAL A 509 -21.48 -10.42 -25.36
N ALA A 510 -22.53 -11.06 -25.87
CA ALA A 510 -23.06 -12.30 -25.32
C ALA A 510 -22.16 -13.50 -25.68
N ARG A 511 -22.40 -14.65 -25.04
CA ARG A 511 -21.59 -15.87 -25.24
C ARG A 511 -21.62 -16.42 -26.67
N ASP A 512 -22.67 -16.13 -27.41
CA ASP A 512 -22.83 -16.53 -28.81
C ASP A 512 -22.19 -15.55 -29.81
N GLY A 513 -21.56 -14.48 -29.31
CA GLY A 513 -20.96 -13.42 -30.14
C GLY A 513 -21.93 -12.29 -30.49
N THR A 514 -23.20 -12.37 -30.06
CA THR A 514 -24.17 -11.29 -30.29
C THR A 514 -23.73 -10.01 -29.59
N VAL A 515 -23.67 -8.92 -30.34
CA VAL A 515 -23.24 -7.60 -29.85
C VAL A 515 -24.42 -6.68 -29.65
N THR A 516 -24.62 -6.21 -28.42
CA THR A 516 -25.49 -5.07 -28.12
C THR A 516 -24.63 -3.80 -28.04
N ARG A 517 -25.08 -2.73 -28.70
CA ARG A 517 -24.35 -1.45 -28.81
C ARG A 517 -25.20 -0.32 -28.26
N ARG A 518 -24.55 0.65 -27.63
CA ARG A 518 -25.13 1.96 -27.30
C ARG A 518 -24.05 3.04 -27.37
N PRO A 519 -24.43 4.32 -27.52
CA PRO A 519 -23.46 5.41 -27.46
C PRO A 519 -22.61 5.34 -26.18
N SER A 520 -21.31 5.59 -26.30
CA SER A 520 -20.44 5.64 -25.13
C SER A 520 -20.88 6.76 -24.18
N PRO A 521 -21.02 6.50 -22.87
CA PRO A 521 -21.32 7.55 -21.89
C PRO A 521 -20.14 8.52 -21.69
N CYS A 522 -18.96 8.18 -22.24
CA CYS A 522 -17.80 9.07 -22.30
C CYS A 522 -17.90 10.11 -23.43
N GLY A 523 -18.94 10.04 -24.28
CA GLY A 523 -19.02 10.84 -25.49
C GLY A 523 -17.86 10.50 -26.44
N ASP A 524 -17.07 11.50 -26.79
CA ASP A 524 -15.91 11.37 -27.68
C ASP A 524 -14.62 10.96 -26.94
N ASP A 525 -14.67 10.68 -25.64
CA ASP A 525 -13.52 10.17 -24.87
C ASP A 525 -13.45 8.64 -24.90
N ILE A 526 -12.23 8.10 -24.73
CA ILE A 526 -12.00 6.65 -24.66
C ILE A 526 -12.41 6.14 -23.27
N GLY A 527 -13.11 5.01 -23.22
CA GLY A 527 -13.63 4.44 -21.98
C GLY A 527 -13.01 3.11 -21.59
N GLY A 528 -12.86 2.87 -20.29
CA GLY A 528 -12.68 1.54 -19.71
C GLY A 528 -13.91 1.09 -18.93
N VAL A 529 -13.98 -0.18 -18.52
CA VAL A 529 -15.08 -0.78 -17.75
C VAL A 529 -14.51 -1.59 -16.59
N MET A 530 -15.18 -1.50 -15.44
CA MET A 530 -14.91 -2.30 -14.26
C MET A 530 -16.22 -2.65 -13.55
N ALA A 531 -16.44 -3.92 -13.22
CA ALA A 531 -17.58 -4.33 -12.40
C ALA A 531 -17.26 -4.13 -10.92
N VAL A 532 -18.16 -3.50 -10.18
CA VAL A 532 -18.08 -3.35 -8.72
C VAL A 532 -19.44 -3.64 -8.09
N PRO A 533 -19.51 -3.98 -6.80
CA PRO A 533 -20.80 -4.16 -6.13
C PRO A 533 -21.73 -2.95 -6.33
N GLY A 534 -22.90 -3.19 -6.90
CA GLY A 534 -23.95 -2.19 -7.08
C GLY A 534 -23.90 -1.38 -8.38
N ALA A 535 -22.81 -1.38 -9.16
CA ALA A 535 -22.73 -0.67 -10.44
C ALA A 535 -21.67 -1.21 -11.40
N VAL A 536 -21.83 -0.91 -12.68
CA VAL A 536 -20.74 -1.04 -13.66
C VAL A 536 -20.07 0.33 -13.77
N LEU A 537 -18.79 0.40 -13.45
CA LEU A 537 -18.02 1.63 -13.62
C LEU A 537 -17.56 1.75 -15.07
N VAL A 538 -17.78 2.91 -15.68
CA VAL A 538 -17.15 3.31 -16.93
C VAL A 538 -16.11 4.39 -16.63
N VAL A 539 -14.86 4.14 -17.00
CA VAL A 539 -13.73 5.03 -16.74
C VAL A 539 -13.41 5.82 -17.99
N CYS A 540 -13.90 7.06 -18.07
CA CYS A 540 -13.71 7.93 -19.22
C CYS A 540 -12.39 8.69 -19.12
N GLN A 541 -11.49 8.46 -20.07
CA GLN A 541 -10.19 9.14 -20.14
C GLN A 541 -10.37 10.54 -20.72
N ARG A 542 -10.19 11.58 -19.88
CA ARG A 542 -10.25 12.96 -20.32
C ARG A 542 -8.94 13.35 -20.99
N ALA A 543 -9.02 13.74 -22.25
CA ALA A 543 -7.87 14.18 -23.02
C ALA A 543 -7.96 15.68 -23.38
N ASP A 544 -6.82 16.37 -23.29
CA ASP A 544 -6.61 17.68 -23.92
C ASP A 544 -5.59 17.47 -25.05
N GLY A 545 -6.12 17.34 -26.28
CA GLY A 545 -5.35 16.92 -27.44
C GLY A 545 -4.69 15.55 -27.24
N ALA A 546 -3.36 15.53 -27.21
CA ALA A 546 -2.56 14.32 -27.07
C ALA A 546 -2.34 13.87 -25.62
N ARG A 547 -2.76 14.67 -24.62
CA ARG A 547 -2.40 14.47 -23.22
C ARG A 547 -3.61 14.06 -22.40
N THR A 548 -3.48 12.97 -21.64
CA THR A 548 -4.45 12.63 -20.59
C THR A 548 -4.33 13.62 -19.44
N VAL A 549 -5.43 14.30 -19.13
CA VAL A 549 -5.51 15.29 -18.03
C VAL A 549 -6.18 14.72 -16.78
N GLY A 550 -6.92 13.63 -16.92
CA GLY A 550 -7.58 12.93 -15.81
C GLY A 550 -8.59 11.92 -16.31
N TYR A 551 -9.45 11.47 -15.41
CA TYR A 551 -10.49 10.48 -15.68
C TYR A 551 -11.79 10.85 -14.98
N ASP A 552 -12.91 10.53 -15.60
CA ASP A 552 -14.22 10.52 -14.95
C ASP A 552 -14.71 9.08 -14.80
N ILE A 553 -15.05 8.69 -13.59
CA ILE A 553 -15.60 7.39 -13.25
C ILE A 553 -17.11 7.52 -13.17
N LEU A 554 -17.81 6.95 -14.13
CA LEU A 554 -19.26 6.95 -14.23
C LEU A 554 -19.82 5.64 -13.66
N GLY A 555 -20.72 5.70 -12.69
CA GLY A 555 -21.44 4.52 -12.19
C GLY A 555 -22.72 4.29 -12.97
N LEU A 556 -22.81 3.19 -13.73
CA LEU A 556 -23.99 2.84 -14.51
C LEU A 556 -24.87 1.82 -13.77
N ARG A 557 -26.19 2.07 -13.73
CA ARG A 557 -27.18 1.21 -13.06
C ARG A 557 -28.48 1.00 -13.84
#